data_AF-A0A3C1Z287-F1
#
_entry.id   AF-A0A3C1Z287-F1
#
_cell.length_a   1.000
_cell.length_b   1.000
_cell.length_c   1.000
_cell.angle_alpha   90.00
_cell.angle_beta   90.00
_cell.angle_gamma   90.00
#
_symmetry.space_group_name_H-M   'P 1'
#
loop_
_entity.id
_entity.type
_entity.pdbx_description
1 polymer ?
#
loop_
_entity_poly.entity_id
_entity_poly.type
_entity_poly.pdbx_seq_one_letter_code
_entity_poly.pdbx_strand_id
1 'polypeptide(L)'
;MAYRPITIDALRIGMHVAKLDVAWFRSPFMRHSFLIRTDEQIEKLRRAGVKHLSIDPTRGLDLHDTTVTSQDQPNVGAPPSPALQAPPSAVVVPSLANMAQELLAARSARARLEESVQSTFSRIAKTGIVDPEEASHAVHAISAVAQALNSHALFMVFSQGREANAPLSQHSLATCSFAMILAHAADYNLVAIQELATGALLHDIGLLQVPPAMLQRVFHTSAPLTEQQRRTYEAHPRGGAIVLERQGGFTQPVEQIVAEHHAYLNGSGFPAETGGAFTSDMTRIVMVADRYDELMTGFGGASPLTPHQSLQRLYQEGQEGKYDTRLISLFVKVMGIYPVYSYVALTTGERAIVSVINPGKLHQPIVTITHDPIGEPYIVPLVIDLANQDAQAPARGIRSVLGTIPEEFARAYH
;
A
#
# COMPACT_ATOMS: atom_id res chain seq x y z
N MET A 1 17.80 17.18 -21.77
CA MET A 1 18.89 16.44 -21.09
C MET A 1 18.90 15.02 -21.65
N ALA A 2 20.02 14.60 -22.23
CA ALA A 2 20.13 13.29 -22.91
C ALA A 2 20.64 12.23 -21.93
N TYR A 3 19.75 11.37 -21.43
CA TYR A 3 20.15 10.17 -20.69
C TYR A 3 20.89 9.22 -21.64
N ARG A 4 22.00 8.63 -21.19
CA ARG A 4 22.81 7.74 -22.02
C ARG A 4 22.51 6.27 -21.69
N PRO A 5 22.00 5.47 -22.62
CA PRO A 5 21.77 4.05 -22.40
C PRO A 5 23.10 3.30 -22.31
N ILE A 6 23.24 2.42 -21.33
CA ILE A 6 24.38 1.54 -21.10
C ILE A 6 23.88 0.13 -20.74
N THR A 7 24.74 -0.88 -20.85
CA THR A 7 24.48 -2.22 -20.30
C THR A 7 24.91 -2.27 -18.84
N ILE A 8 24.35 -3.20 -18.05
CA ILE A 8 24.77 -3.39 -16.65
C ILE A 8 26.25 -3.74 -16.50
N ASP A 9 26.87 -4.34 -17.52
CA ASP A 9 28.30 -4.66 -17.56
C ASP A 9 29.19 -3.43 -17.68
N ALA A 10 28.65 -2.33 -18.22
CA ALA A 10 29.34 -1.07 -18.34
C ALA A 10 29.18 -0.18 -17.09
N LEU A 11 28.31 -0.57 -16.14
CA LEU A 11 28.06 0.18 -14.92
C LEU A 11 29.25 0.08 -13.96
N ARG A 12 29.72 1.21 -13.46
CA ARG A 12 30.81 1.29 -12.48
C ARG A 12 30.44 2.17 -11.29
N ILE A 13 31.16 1.99 -10.18
CA ILE A 13 31.12 2.91 -9.04
C ILE A 13 31.42 4.34 -9.56
N GLY A 14 30.61 5.29 -9.13
CA GLY A 14 30.66 6.69 -9.56
C GLY A 14 29.68 7.04 -10.68
N MET A 15 29.06 6.07 -11.37
CA MET A 15 28.03 6.35 -12.37
C MET A 15 26.67 6.65 -11.72
N HIS A 16 25.94 7.63 -12.27
CA HIS A 16 24.62 7.99 -11.78
C HIS A 16 23.54 7.35 -12.64
N VAL A 17 22.82 6.37 -12.09
CA VAL A 17 21.68 5.74 -12.75
C VAL A 17 20.53 6.73 -12.79
N ALA A 18 19.88 6.88 -13.94
CA ALA A 18 18.76 7.80 -14.17
C ALA A 18 17.47 7.07 -14.56
N LYS A 19 17.60 5.95 -15.27
CA LYS A 19 16.49 5.05 -15.59
C LYS A 19 16.97 3.61 -15.54
N LEU A 20 16.10 2.72 -15.05
CA LEU A 20 16.27 1.27 -15.14
C LEU A 20 15.31 0.74 -16.21
N ASP A 21 15.72 -0.30 -16.94
CA ASP A 21 14.85 -1.04 -17.87
C ASP A 21 13.84 -1.94 -17.14
N VAL A 22 13.96 -2.07 -15.82
CA VAL A 22 13.00 -2.75 -14.96
C VAL A 22 12.06 -1.76 -14.29
N ALA A 23 10.79 -2.15 -14.18
CA ALA A 23 9.78 -1.37 -13.47
C ALA A 23 10.08 -1.26 -11.97
N TRP A 24 9.58 -0.20 -11.34
CA TRP A 24 9.91 0.27 -9.98
C TRP A 24 9.86 -0.80 -8.88
N PHE A 25 8.90 -1.70 -8.97
CA PHE A 25 8.67 -2.80 -8.03
C PHE A 25 9.67 -3.96 -8.14
N ARG A 26 10.51 -4.01 -9.19
CA ARG A 26 11.61 -4.98 -9.32
C ARG A 26 12.95 -4.41 -8.86
N SER A 27 13.04 -3.11 -8.60
CA SER A 27 14.25 -2.51 -8.06
C SER A 27 14.44 -2.92 -6.59
N PRO A 28 15.63 -3.40 -6.19
CA PRO A 28 15.98 -3.62 -4.79
C PRO A 28 16.28 -2.29 -4.06
N PHE A 29 16.21 -1.16 -4.77
CA PHE A 29 16.45 0.18 -4.24
C PHE A 29 15.19 1.03 -4.30
N MET A 30 15.01 1.87 -3.27
CA MET A 30 13.90 2.80 -3.06
C MET A 30 13.80 3.93 -4.11
N ARG A 31 14.57 3.89 -5.22
CA ARG A 31 14.63 4.91 -6.29
C ARG A 31 15.02 4.34 -7.64
N HIS A 32 14.62 5.03 -8.71
CA HIS A 32 15.10 4.82 -10.09
C HIS A 32 16.33 5.63 -10.47
N SER A 33 16.69 6.58 -9.62
CA SER A 33 17.84 7.44 -9.86
C SER A 33 18.68 7.56 -8.60
N PHE A 34 19.93 7.11 -8.70
CA PHE A 34 20.88 7.07 -7.60
C PHE A 34 22.31 6.88 -8.14
N LEU A 35 23.27 7.35 -7.37
CA LEU A 35 24.69 7.16 -7.62
C LEU A 35 25.12 5.76 -7.16
N ILE A 36 25.85 5.03 -8.01
CA ILE A 36 26.51 3.78 -7.60
C ILE A 36 27.71 4.13 -6.73
N ARG A 37 27.69 3.69 -5.47
CA ARG A 37 28.75 3.94 -4.48
C ARG A 37 29.52 2.67 -4.12
N THR A 38 28.93 1.49 -4.32
CA THR A 38 29.55 0.21 -3.97
C THR A 38 29.28 -0.86 -5.02
N ASP A 39 30.17 -1.85 -5.12
CA ASP A 39 29.99 -3.01 -6.00
C ASP A 39 28.79 -3.88 -5.58
N GLU A 40 28.46 -3.89 -4.28
CA GLU A 40 27.26 -4.57 -3.77
C GLU A 40 25.98 -4.02 -4.41
N GLN A 41 25.94 -2.72 -4.76
CA GLN A 41 24.79 -2.13 -5.44
C GLN A 41 24.64 -2.64 -6.88
N ILE A 42 25.77 -2.82 -7.58
CA ILE A 42 25.81 -3.36 -8.94
C ILE A 42 25.32 -4.82 -8.92
N GLU A 43 25.79 -5.61 -7.96
CA GLU A 43 25.38 -7.01 -7.80
C GLU A 43 23.89 -7.16 -7.45
N LYS A 44 23.32 -6.26 -6.64
CA LYS A 44 21.88 -6.22 -6.38
C LYS A 44 21.08 -5.92 -7.66
N LEU A 45 21.54 -4.98 -8.50
CA LEU A 45 20.90 -4.71 -9.81
C LEU A 45 20.98 -5.91 -10.75
N ARG A 46 22.11 -6.63 -10.79
CA ARG A 46 22.26 -7.86 -11.57
C ARG A 46 21.27 -8.94 -11.12
N ARG A 47 21.17 -9.17 -9.81
CA ARG A 47 20.20 -10.13 -9.24
C ARG A 47 18.75 -9.73 -9.47
N ALA A 48 18.46 -8.44 -9.57
CA ALA A 48 17.13 -7.92 -9.92
C ALA A 48 16.79 -8.02 -11.42
N GLY A 49 17.71 -8.57 -12.24
CA GLY A 49 17.47 -8.86 -13.66
C GLY A 49 17.62 -7.65 -14.58
N VAL A 50 18.26 -6.57 -14.13
CA VAL A 50 18.56 -5.37 -14.94
C VAL A 50 19.60 -5.73 -15.99
N LYS A 51 19.32 -5.46 -17.28
CA LYS A 51 20.27 -5.72 -18.38
C LYS A 51 20.73 -4.42 -19.03
N HIS A 52 19.82 -3.47 -19.16
CA HIS A 52 20.05 -2.14 -19.72
C HIS A 52 19.61 -1.06 -18.73
N LEU A 53 20.32 0.04 -18.68
CA LEU A 53 19.96 1.17 -17.84
C LEU A 53 20.43 2.46 -18.51
N SER A 54 19.86 3.60 -18.14
CA SER A 54 20.37 4.88 -18.60
C SER A 54 21.08 5.59 -17.48
N ILE A 55 22.29 6.07 -17.74
CA ILE A 55 23.03 6.94 -16.84
C ILE A 55 22.76 8.40 -17.17
N ASP A 56 22.98 9.26 -16.18
CA ASP A 56 23.07 10.70 -16.35
C ASP A 56 24.56 11.11 -16.26
N PRO A 57 25.23 11.32 -17.41
CA PRO A 57 26.64 11.71 -17.44
C PRO A 57 26.91 13.08 -16.81
N THR A 58 25.87 13.89 -16.57
CA THR A 58 26.02 15.21 -15.92
C THR A 58 26.01 15.10 -14.39
N ARG A 59 25.65 13.94 -13.84
CA ARG A 59 25.51 13.70 -12.40
C ARG A 59 26.40 12.56 -11.87
N GLY A 60 27.25 11.98 -12.72
CA GLY A 60 28.17 10.90 -12.37
C GLY A 60 29.15 10.60 -13.50
N LEU A 61 30.01 9.61 -13.28
CA LEU A 61 31.05 9.17 -14.21
C LEU A 61 30.42 8.76 -15.57
N ASP A 62 31.00 9.23 -16.68
CA ASP A 62 30.64 8.81 -18.03
C ASP A 62 31.59 7.71 -18.53
N LEU A 63 31.23 7.04 -19.62
CA LEU A 63 31.98 5.90 -20.16
C LEU A 63 33.35 6.26 -20.74
N HIS A 64 33.68 7.54 -20.95
CA HIS A 64 34.96 7.98 -21.52
C HIS A 64 35.43 9.26 -20.82
N ASP A 65 36.50 9.15 -20.02
CA ASP A 65 37.25 10.30 -19.54
C ASP A 65 38.53 10.40 -20.38
N THR A 66 38.61 11.40 -21.26
CA THR A 66 39.86 11.93 -21.84
C THR A 66 39.62 13.35 -22.36
N THR A 67 39.92 14.32 -21.50
CA THR A 67 40.60 15.62 -21.74
C THR A 67 40.28 16.50 -22.97
N VAL A 68 39.85 17.75 -22.66
CA VAL A 68 40.39 19.08 -23.08
C VAL A 68 39.58 19.99 -24.05
N THR A 69 39.09 21.10 -23.45
CA THR A 69 38.85 22.52 -23.84
C THR A 69 38.15 23.00 -25.15
N SER A 70 37.08 23.79 -24.91
CA SER A 70 36.62 25.09 -25.48
C SER A 70 36.77 25.47 -26.96
N GLN A 71 35.66 25.98 -27.56
CA GLN A 71 35.60 27.25 -28.32
C GLN A 71 34.15 27.73 -28.60
N ASP A 72 34.04 29.05 -28.81
CA ASP A 72 32.88 29.96 -28.92
C ASP A 72 31.94 29.83 -30.14
N GLN A 73 30.64 30.13 -29.91
CA GLN A 73 29.57 30.85 -30.69
C GLN A 73 29.32 30.59 -32.22
N PRO A 74 28.16 30.97 -32.84
CA PRO A 74 27.03 31.81 -32.39
C PRO A 74 25.58 31.32 -32.69
N ASN A 75 24.65 32.11 -32.14
CA ASN A 75 23.18 32.18 -32.20
C ASN A 75 22.51 32.04 -33.59
N VAL A 76 21.42 31.24 -33.72
CA VAL A 76 20.33 31.44 -34.71
C VAL A 76 18.98 30.85 -34.21
N GLY A 77 17.94 31.70 -34.15
CA GLY A 77 16.57 31.34 -34.55
C GLY A 77 15.63 30.70 -33.51
N ALA A 78 14.76 31.51 -32.90
CA ALA A 78 13.60 31.06 -32.15
C ALA A 78 12.41 30.66 -33.05
N PRO A 79 11.62 29.63 -32.68
CA PRO A 79 10.21 29.51 -33.02
C PRO A 79 9.31 29.54 -31.76
N PRO A 80 7.98 29.69 -31.91
CA PRO A 80 7.16 30.53 -31.02
C PRO A 80 6.77 29.86 -29.71
N SER A 81 6.54 30.70 -28.70
CA SER A 81 5.99 30.33 -27.39
C SER A 81 4.66 29.58 -27.52
N PRO A 82 4.51 28.38 -26.93
CA PRO A 82 3.19 27.86 -26.66
C PRO A 82 2.53 28.74 -25.59
N ALA A 83 1.26 29.07 -25.84
CA ALA A 83 0.41 29.87 -24.96
C ALA A 83 0.58 29.47 -23.49
N LEU A 84 0.73 30.48 -22.64
CA LEU A 84 0.72 30.35 -21.18
C LEU A 84 -0.53 29.55 -20.77
N GLN A 85 -0.35 28.25 -20.55
CA GLN A 85 -1.29 27.48 -19.75
C GLN A 85 -1.32 28.14 -18.38
N ALA A 86 -2.53 28.43 -17.89
CA ALA A 86 -2.71 28.91 -16.53
C ALA A 86 -1.90 28.02 -15.57
N PRO A 87 -1.20 28.60 -14.57
CA PRO A 87 -0.43 27.80 -13.63
C PRO A 87 -1.37 26.74 -13.02
N PRO A 88 -0.93 25.47 -12.89
CA PRO A 88 -1.72 24.46 -12.21
C PRO A 88 -2.09 25.00 -10.84
N SER A 89 -3.37 24.93 -10.47
CA SER A 89 -3.86 25.30 -9.14
C SER A 89 -2.88 24.79 -8.10
N ALA A 90 -2.34 25.69 -7.28
CA ALA A 90 -1.33 25.34 -6.29
C ALA A 90 -1.83 24.16 -5.46
N VAL A 91 -1.04 23.07 -5.40
CA VAL A 91 -1.38 21.89 -4.60
C VAL A 91 -1.51 22.35 -3.15
N VAL A 92 -2.71 22.23 -2.58
CA VAL A 92 -2.98 22.60 -1.19
C VAL A 92 -2.34 21.55 -0.29
N VAL A 93 -1.31 21.95 0.44
CA VAL A 93 -0.62 21.08 1.41
C VAL A 93 -1.27 21.28 2.78
N PRO A 94 -1.81 20.23 3.42
CA PRO A 94 -2.40 20.36 4.75
C PRO A 94 -1.34 20.70 5.80
N SER A 95 -1.73 21.48 6.81
CA SER A 95 -0.85 21.76 7.95
C SER A 95 -0.66 20.50 8.80
N LEU A 96 0.50 20.39 9.48
CA LEU A 96 0.77 19.27 10.39
C LEU A 96 -0.27 19.17 11.51
N ALA A 97 -0.78 20.31 12.01
CA ALA A 97 -1.83 20.37 13.01
C ALA A 97 -3.15 19.74 12.50
N ASN A 98 -3.57 20.06 11.27
CA ASN A 98 -4.76 19.47 10.67
C ASN A 98 -4.58 17.97 10.46
N MET A 99 -3.42 17.56 9.92
CA MET A 99 -3.08 16.14 9.74
C MET A 99 -3.10 15.37 11.07
N ALA A 100 -2.60 15.97 12.15
CA ALA A 100 -2.63 15.38 13.48
C ALA A 100 -4.07 15.19 13.99
N GLN A 101 -4.93 16.20 13.80
CA GLN A 101 -6.35 16.11 14.16
C GLN A 101 -7.10 15.05 13.36
N GLU A 102 -6.85 14.97 12.05
CA GLU A 102 -7.43 13.93 11.18
C GLU A 102 -7.03 12.52 11.65
N LEU A 103 -5.75 12.29 11.98
CA LEU A 103 -5.28 11.02 12.52
C LEU A 103 -5.88 10.71 13.89
N LEU A 104 -6.01 11.70 14.77
CA LEU A 104 -6.61 11.51 16.09
C LEU A 104 -8.08 11.10 15.96
N ALA A 105 -8.85 11.80 15.13
CA ALA A 105 -10.24 11.46 14.84
C ALA A 105 -10.36 10.04 14.25
N ALA A 106 -9.49 9.69 13.30
CA ALA A 106 -9.44 8.37 12.69
C ALA A 106 -9.10 7.27 13.72
N ARG A 107 -8.14 7.50 14.63
CA ARG A 107 -7.80 6.54 15.71
C ARG A 107 -8.96 6.32 16.67
N SER A 108 -9.62 7.40 17.09
CA SER A 108 -10.78 7.30 17.97
C SER A 108 -11.95 6.59 17.28
N ALA A 109 -12.17 6.84 15.99
CA ALA A 109 -13.18 6.13 15.21
C ALA A 109 -12.84 4.64 15.06
N ARG A 110 -11.58 4.31 14.72
CA ARG A 110 -11.09 2.94 14.64
C ARG A 110 -11.34 2.18 15.94
N ALA A 111 -10.97 2.75 17.09
CA ALA A 111 -11.14 2.09 18.39
C ALA A 111 -12.61 1.73 18.68
N ARG A 112 -13.55 2.62 18.36
CA ARG A 112 -15.00 2.35 18.52
C ARG A 112 -15.49 1.26 17.56
N LEU A 113 -15.02 1.28 16.30
CA LEU A 113 -15.36 0.26 15.33
C LEU A 113 -14.79 -1.11 15.72
N GLU A 114 -13.54 -1.15 16.20
CA GLU A 114 -12.90 -2.37 16.70
C GLU A 114 -13.71 -2.98 17.86
N GLU A 115 -14.15 -2.17 18.83
CA GLU A 115 -14.99 -2.64 19.93
C GLU A 115 -16.34 -3.20 19.43
N SER A 116 -17.01 -2.48 18.54
CA SER A 116 -18.30 -2.91 17.97
C SER A 116 -18.17 -4.21 17.17
N VAL A 117 -17.21 -4.29 16.25
CA VAL A 117 -16.98 -5.48 15.41
C VAL A 117 -16.51 -6.66 16.27
N GLN A 118 -15.64 -6.43 17.26
CA GLN A 118 -15.25 -7.47 18.21
C GLN A 118 -16.44 -8.03 18.97
N SER A 119 -17.38 -7.19 19.40
CA SER A 119 -18.61 -7.62 20.06
C SER A 119 -19.41 -8.53 19.12
N THR A 120 -19.66 -8.09 17.89
CA THR A 120 -20.36 -8.88 16.86
C THR A 120 -19.71 -10.24 16.63
N PHE A 121 -18.41 -10.28 16.37
CA PHE A 121 -17.68 -11.54 16.15
C PHE A 121 -17.71 -12.45 17.39
N SER A 122 -17.65 -11.88 18.59
CA SER A 122 -17.76 -12.65 19.84
C SER A 122 -19.15 -13.28 20.03
N ARG A 123 -20.22 -12.60 19.60
CA ARG A 123 -21.59 -13.15 19.62
C ARG A 123 -21.73 -14.26 18.59
N ILE A 124 -21.23 -14.06 17.38
CA ILE A 124 -21.24 -15.09 16.32
C ILE A 124 -20.48 -16.33 16.80
N ALA A 125 -19.27 -16.16 17.35
CA ALA A 125 -18.47 -17.26 17.86
C ALA A 125 -19.17 -18.06 19.00
N LYS A 126 -19.99 -17.40 19.82
CA LYS A 126 -20.74 -18.04 20.92
C LYS A 126 -22.02 -18.73 20.46
N THR A 127 -22.72 -18.14 19.49
CA THR A 127 -24.07 -18.58 19.09
C THR A 127 -24.08 -19.42 17.83
N GLY A 128 -23.06 -19.29 16.99
CA GLY A 128 -23.02 -19.82 15.63
C GLY A 128 -23.95 -19.10 14.64
N ILE A 129 -24.60 -18.00 15.07
CA ILE A 129 -25.60 -17.28 14.28
C ILE A 129 -24.95 -16.00 13.75
N VAL A 130 -25.05 -15.76 12.44
CA VAL A 130 -24.60 -14.53 11.77
C VAL A 130 -25.82 -13.70 11.42
N ASP A 131 -26.21 -12.74 12.26
CA ASP A 131 -27.41 -11.93 12.06
C ASP A 131 -27.21 -10.88 10.93
N PRO A 132 -27.99 -10.90 9.83
CA PRO A 132 -27.86 -9.93 8.74
C PRO A 132 -28.07 -8.48 9.19
N GLU A 133 -28.97 -8.23 10.15
CA GLU A 133 -29.24 -6.88 10.65
C GLU A 133 -28.05 -6.36 11.48
N GLU A 134 -27.41 -7.22 12.27
CA GLU A 134 -26.20 -6.84 13.00
C GLU A 134 -25.03 -6.54 12.04
N ALA A 135 -24.82 -7.41 11.04
CA ALA A 135 -23.80 -7.19 10.03
C ALA A 135 -24.03 -5.88 9.27
N SER A 136 -25.29 -5.59 8.90
CA SER A 136 -25.68 -4.33 8.26
C SER A 136 -25.41 -3.11 9.15
N HIS A 137 -25.75 -3.17 10.43
CA HIS A 137 -25.44 -2.09 11.38
C HIS A 137 -23.94 -1.83 11.52
N ALA A 138 -23.12 -2.89 11.59
CA ALA A 138 -21.67 -2.76 11.64
C ALA A 138 -21.13 -2.08 10.36
N VAL A 139 -21.59 -2.51 9.19
CA VAL A 139 -21.19 -1.93 7.90
C VAL A 139 -21.65 -0.48 7.75
N HIS A 140 -22.86 -0.14 8.22
CA HIS A 140 -23.33 1.25 8.25
C HIS A 140 -22.46 2.14 9.15
N ALA A 141 -22.03 1.65 10.31
CA ALA A 141 -21.12 2.39 11.18
C ALA A 141 -19.76 2.62 10.51
N ILE A 142 -19.19 1.60 9.85
CA ILE A 142 -17.94 1.73 9.08
C ILE A 142 -18.11 2.73 7.94
N SER A 143 -19.23 2.65 7.21
CA SER A 143 -19.55 3.56 6.10
C SER A 143 -19.70 5.00 6.54
N ALA A 144 -20.37 5.25 7.67
CA ALA A 144 -20.51 6.59 8.23
C ALA A 144 -19.14 7.20 8.58
N VAL A 145 -18.24 6.40 9.17
CA VAL A 145 -16.87 6.82 9.45
C VAL A 145 -16.09 7.09 8.15
N ALA A 146 -16.21 6.22 7.16
CA ALA A 146 -15.56 6.37 5.85
C ALA A 146 -16.01 7.62 5.09
N GLN A 147 -17.28 8.03 5.24
CA GLN A 147 -17.82 9.25 4.65
C GLN A 147 -17.44 10.52 5.41
N ALA A 148 -17.30 10.43 6.75
CA ALA A 148 -17.04 11.58 7.60
C ALA A 148 -15.56 11.96 7.69
N LEU A 149 -14.65 11.00 7.48
CA LEU A 149 -13.21 11.18 7.71
C LEU A 149 -12.38 11.06 6.43
N ASN A 150 -11.17 11.60 6.49
CA ASN A 150 -10.19 11.51 5.40
C ASN A 150 -9.78 10.05 5.15
N SER A 151 -9.95 9.58 3.91
CA SER A 151 -9.66 8.20 3.52
C SER A 151 -8.20 7.79 3.74
N HIS A 152 -7.26 8.72 3.57
CA HIS A 152 -5.84 8.45 3.85
C HIS A 152 -5.58 8.33 5.35
N ALA A 153 -6.27 9.10 6.19
CA ALA A 153 -6.13 9.00 7.64
C ALA A 153 -6.67 7.65 8.12
N LEU A 154 -7.85 7.25 7.62
CA LEU A 154 -8.43 5.93 7.87
C LEU A 154 -7.48 4.80 7.46
N PHE A 155 -6.98 4.86 6.22
CA PHE A 155 -6.02 3.88 5.74
C PHE A 155 -4.79 3.76 6.64
N MET A 156 -4.25 4.89 7.09
CA MET A 156 -3.06 4.89 7.93
C MET A 156 -3.31 4.31 9.31
N VAL A 157 -4.46 4.59 9.93
CA VAL A 157 -4.79 3.99 11.23
C VAL A 157 -5.10 2.50 11.11
N PHE A 158 -5.59 2.01 9.97
CA PHE A 158 -5.75 0.57 9.74
C PHE A 158 -4.45 -0.13 9.34
N SER A 159 -3.51 0.59 8.72
CA SER A 159 -2.20 0.06 8.28
C SER A 159 -1.13 0.09 9.37
N GLN A 160 -1.28 0.90 10.42
CA GLN A 160 -0.27 1.05 11.48
C GLN A 160 -0.82 0.72 12.87
N GLY A 161 0.09 0.44 13.81
CA GLY A 161 -0.26 0.25 15.22
C GLY A 161 -1.16 -0.96 15.45
N ARG A 162 -0.96 -2.01 14.65
CA ARG A 162 -1.57 -3.34 14.84
C ARG A 162 -0.47 -4.33 15.19
N GLU A 163 -0.78 -5.18 16.15
CA GLU A 163 0.12 -6.25 16.55
C GLU A 163 0.21 -7.30 15.44
N ALA A 164 1.34 -8.02 15.42
CA ALA A 164 1.45 -9.21 14.58
C ALA A 164 0.37 -10.23 14.99
N ASN A 165 -0.28 -10.87 14.02
CA ASN A 165 -1.41 -11.78 14.24
C ASN A 165 -2.63 -11.09 14.87
N ALA A 166 -3.09 -10.01 14.24
CA ALA A 166 -4.30 -9.30 14.65
C ALA A 166 -5.50 -10.28 14.82
N PRO A 167 -6.40 -10.03 15.80
CA PRO A 167 -7.65 -10.77 15.91
C PRO A 167 -8.45 -10.78 14.61
N LEU A 168 -9.18 -11.86 14.34
CA LEU A 168 -10.02 -11.99 13.15
C LEU A 168 -10.97 -10.80 12.93
N SER A 169 -11.54 -10.25 14.00
CA SER A 169 -12.40 -9.07 13.95
C SER A 169 -11.67 -7.81 13.43
N GLN A 170 -10.42 -7.61 13.84
CA GLN A 170 -9.61 -6.48 13.38
C GLN A 170 -9.17 -6.66 11.93
N HIS A 171 -8.81 -7.89 11.54
CA HIS A 171 -8.52 -8.25 10.15
C HIS A 171 -9.73 -7.97 9.25
N SER A 172 -10.90 -8.49 9.63
CA SER A 172 -12.15 -8.28 8.91
C SER A 172 -12.54 -6.81 8.78
N LEU A 173 -12.37 -6.02 9.85
CA LEU A 173 -12.63 -4.58 9.83
C LEU A 173 -11.66 -3.82 8.90
N ALA A 174 -10.38 -4.17 8.91
CA ALA A 174 -9.38 -3.54 8.05
C ALA A 174 -9.60 -3.91 6.57
N THR A 175 -9.81 -5.20 6.28
CA THR A 175 -10.17 -5.71 4.95
C THR A 175 -11.41 -5.01 4.42
N CYS A 176 -12.47 -4.90 5.23
CA CYS A 176 -13.68 -4.14 4.89
C CYS A 176 -13.36 -2.66 4.56
N SER A 177 -12.59 -1.99 5.41
CA SER A 177 -12.22 -0.58 5.23
C SER A 177 -11.39 -0.34 3.95
N PHE A 178 -10.41 -1.20 3.68
CA PHE A 178 -9.59 -1.12 2.46
C PHE A 178 -10.40 -1.44 1.20
N ALA A 179 -11.28 -2.45 1.26
CA ALA A 179 -12.13 -2.83 0.15
C ALA A 179 -13.10 -1.69 -0.21
N MET A 180 -13.66 -0.98 0.78
CA MET A 180 -14.50 0.20 0.54
C MET A 180 -13.74 1.36 -0.10
N ILE A 181 -12.51 1.65 0.35
CA ILE A 181 -11.65 2.68 -0.26
C ILE A 181 -11.38 2.34 -1.74
N LEU A 182 -11.05 1.08 -2.02
CA LEU A 182 -10.76 0.63 -3.39
C LEU A 182 -12.02 0.61 -4.27
N ALA A 183 -13.16 0.18 -3.74
CA ALA A 183 -14.44 0.17 -4.45
C ALA A 183 -14.90 1.59 -4.82
N HIS A 184 -14.73 2.55 -3.90
CA HIS A 184 -15.03 3.95 -4.19
C HIS A 184 -14.14 4.50 -5.30
N ALA A 185 -12.84 4.19 -5.27
CA ALA A 185 -11.92 4.58 -6.34
C ALA A 185 -12.16 3.87 -7.68
N ALA A 186 -12.86 2.73 -7.65
CA ALA A 186 -13.28 1.97 -8.82
C ALA A 186 -14.69 2.39 -9.32
N ASP A 187 -15.22 3.51 -8.81
CA ASP A 187 -16.50 4.11 -9.20
C ASP A 187 -17.73 3.21 -8.93
N TYR A 188 -17.67 2.34 -7.92
CA TYR A 188 -18.82 1.57 -7.47
C TYR A 188 -19.87 2.49 -6.80
N ASN A 189 -21.14 2.20 -7.04
CA ASN A 189 -22.24 2.91 -6.37
C ASN A 189 -22.37 2.50 -4.90
N LEU A 190 -23.12 3.29 -4.11
CA LEU A 190 -23.25 3.08 -2.67
C LEU A 190 -23.86 1.72 -2.29
N VAL A 191 -24.84 1.23 -3.06
CA VAL A 191 -25.48 -0.08 -2.79
C VAL A 191 -24.47 -1.21 -2.98
N ALA A 192 -23.73 -1.16 -4.09
CA ALA A 192 -22.69 -2.13 -4.41
C ALA A 192 -21.54 -2.09 -3.39
N ILE A 193 -21.19 -0.89 -2.88
CA ILE A 193 -20.20 -0.73 -1.80
C ILE A 193 -20.72 -1.35 -0.50
N GLN A 194 -22.01 -1.22 -0.18
CA GLN A 194 -22.58 -1.84 1.02
C GLN A 194 -22.53 -3.38 0.96
N GLU A 195 -22.95 -3.98 -0.16
CA GLU A 195 -22.86 -5.44 -0.35
C GLU A 195 -21.40 -5.92 -0.28
N LEU A 196 -20.49 -5.22 -0.95
CA LEU A 196 -19.05 -5.50 -0.90
C LEU A 196 -18.49 -5.37 0.52
N ALA A 197 -18.89 -4.35 1.27
CA ALA A 197 -18.45 -4.13 2.64
C ALA A 197 -18.98 -5.23 3.58
N THR A 198 -20.23 -5.68 3.42
CA THR A 198 -20.77 -6.83 4.17
C THR A 198 -20.03 -8.11 3.85
N GLY A 199 -19.78 -8.40 2.57
CA GLY A 199 -18.97 -9.55 2.16
C GLY A 199 -17.54 -9.49 2.71
N ALA A 200 -16.89 -8.32 2.63
CA ALA A 200 -15.54 -8.12 3.16
C ALA A 200 -15.48 -8.21 4.69
N LEU A 201 -16.51 -7.77 5.41
CA LEU A 201 -16.57 -7.91 6.87
C LEU A 201 -16.76 -9.38 7.29
N LEU A 202 -17.40 -10.20 6.47
CA LEU A 202 -17.74 -11.59 6.80
C LEU A 202 -16.92 -12.64 6.05
N HIS A 203 -15.97 -12.23 5.20
CA HIS A 203 -15.25 -13.13 4.29
C HIS A 203 -14.64 -14.35 5.00
N ASP A 204 -14.06 -14.13 6.17
CA ASP A 204 -13.39 -15.14 6.98
C ASP A 204 -14.26 -15.72 8.10
N ILE A 205 -15.58 -15.49 8.10
CA ILE A 205 -16.45 -15.95 9.20
C ILE A 205 -16.43 -17.47 9.39
N GLY A 206 -16.11 -18.20 8.32
CA GLY A 206 -15.90 -19.66 8.36
C GLY A 206 -14.75 -20.10 9.27
N LEU A 207 -13.76 -19.24 9.53
CA LEU A 207 -12.66 -19.55 10.45
C LEU A 207 -13.15 -19.78 11.88
N LEU A 208 -14.30 -19.23 12.27
CA LEU A 208 -14.92 -19.49 13.59
C LEU A 208 -15.33 -20.97 13.78
N GLN A 209 -15.46 -21.72 12.69
CA GLN A 209 -15.75 -23.16 12.72
C GLN A 209 -14.48 -24.03 12.74
N VAL A 210 -13.30 -23.43 12.52
CA VAL A 210 -12.01 -24.13 12.52
C VAL A 210 -11.54 -24.30 13.97
N PRO A 211 -11.09 -25.49 14.40
CA PRO A 211 -10.63 -25.71 15.77
C PRO A 211 -9.54 -24.72 16.20
N PRO A 212 -9.63 -24.07 17.38
CA PRO A 212 -8.68 -23.05 17.81
C PRO A 212 -7.22 -23.51 17.84
N ALA A 213 -6.96 -24.75 18.26
CA ALA A 213 -5.61 -25.34 18.26
C ALA A 213 -5.03 -25.46 16.83
N MET A 214 -5.89 -25.60 15.82
CA MET A 214 -5.47 -25.62 14.43
C MET A 214 -5.16 -24.21 13.93
N LEU A 215 -6.03 -23.23 14.18
CA LEU A 215 -5.76 -21.82 13.85
C LEU A 215 -4.47 -21.33 14.50
N GLN A 216 -4.22 -21.68 15.77
CA GLN A 216 -2.98 -21.35 16.46
C GLN A 216 -1.75 -21.89 15.71
N ARG A 217 -1.86 -23.09 15.14
CA ARG A 217 -0.78 -23.68 14.35
C ARG A 217 -0.59 -22.98 13.02
N VAL A 218 -1.68 -22.62 12.33
CA VAL A 218 -1.63 -21.85 11.08
C VAL A 218 -0.97 -20.50 11.31
N PHE A 219 -1.41 -19.76 12.34
CA PHE A 219 -1.02 -18.37 12.54
C PHE A 219 0.32 -18.18 13.27
N HIS A 220 0.76 -19.14 14.08
CA HIS A 220 1.92 -18.93 14.95
C HIS A 220 3.06 -19.92 14.74
N THR A 221 2.96 -20.84 13.78
CA THR A 221 4.05 -21.79 13.51
C THR A 221 4.47 -21.75 12.05
N SER A 222 5.77 -21.75 11.80
CA SER A 222 6.33 -21.95 10.46
C SER A 222 6.35 -23.42 10.03
N ALA A 223 5.76 -24.31 10.84
CA ALA A 223 5.72 -25.74 10.55
C ALA A 223 4.71 -25.98 9.42
N PRO A 224 5.07 -26.79 8.40
CA PRO A 224 4.13 -27.17 7.36
C PRO A 224 2.87 -27.79 7.98
N LEU A 225 1.70 -27.37 7.48
CA LEU A 225 0.45 -28.02 7.83
C LEU A 225 0.42 -29.43 7.25
N THR A 226 -0.18 -30.37 7.98
CA THR A 226 -0.52 -31.66 7.38
C THR A 226 -1.59 -31.46 6.32
N GLU A 227 -1.71 -32.40 5.37
CA GLU A 227 -2.73 -32.33 4.34
C GLU A 227 -4.16 -32.19 4.92
N GLN A 228 -4.43 -32.88 6.03
CA GLN A 228 -5.72 -32.77 6.71
C GLN A 228 -5.94 -31.38 7.30
N GLN A 229 -4.91 -30.79 7.94
CA GLN A 229 -5.00 -29.44 8.48
C GLN A 229 -5.20 -28.42 7.36
N ARG A 230 -4.44 -28.54 6.28
CA ARG A 230 -4.59 -27.70 5.10
C ARG A 230 -6.02 -27.75 4.55
N ARG A 231 -6.59 -28.94 4.34
CA ARG A 231 -7.98 -29.11 3.87
C ARG A 231 -9.01 -28.48 4.81
N THR A 232 -8.83 -28.64 6.12
CA THR A 232 -9.74 -28.02 7.09
C THR A 232 -9.67 -26.50 7.03
N TYR A 233 -8.48 -25.92 6.84
CA TYR A 233 -8.32 -24.47 6.70
C TYR A 233 -8.92 -24.00 5.39
N GLU A 234 -8.56 -24.64 4.26
CA GLU A 234 -9.06 -24.30 2.92
C GLU A 234 -10.58 -24.50 2.75
N ALA A 235 -11.25 -25.17 3.71
CA ALA A 235 -12.70 -25.31 3.72
C ALA A 235 -13.45 -24.10 4.29
N HIS A 236 -12.76 -23.14 4.95
CA HIS A 236 -13.43 -22.02 5.61
C HIS A 236 -14.22 -21.10 4.67
N PRO A 237 -13.84 -20.81 3.40
CA PRO A 237 -14.66 -19.96 2.54
C PRO A 237 -16.03 -20.59 2.27
N ARG A 238 -16.02 -21.88 1.93
CA ARG A 238 -17.25 -22.67 1.74
C ARG A 238 -18.05 -22.82 3.04
N GLY A 239 -17.37 -23.06 4.17
CA GLY A 239 -18.00 -23.14 5.48
C GLY A 239 -18.67 -21.83 5.91
N GLY A 240 -18.05 -20.68 5.60
CA GLY A 240 -18.61 -19.35 5.83
C GLY A 240 -19.84 -19.10 4.97
N ALA A 241 -19.76 -19.37 3.66
CA ALA A 241 -20.88 -19.21 2.74
C ALA A 241 -22.10 -20.05 3.15
N ILE A 242 -21.90 -21.31 3.54
CA ILE A 242 -22.98 -22.18 4.04
C ILE A 242 -23.65 -21.62 5.29
N VAL A 243 -22.91 -20.96 6.18
CA VAL A 243 -23.48 -20.31 7.36
C VAL A 243 -24.37 -19.14 6.97
N LEU A 244 -23.95 -18.32 6.01
CA LEU A 244 -24.74 -17.19 5.52
C LEU A 244 -26.02 -17.68 4.80
N GLU A 245 -25.88 -18.65 3.90
CA GLU A 245 -27.00 -19.23 3.14
C GLU A 245 -28.07 -19.83 4.07
N ARG A 246 -27.65 -20.56 5.12
CA ARG A 246 -28.58 -21.19 6.08
C ARG A 246 -29.31 -20.18 6.94
N GLN A 247 -28.64 -19.08 7.30
CA GLN A 247 -29.29 -18.01 8.03
C GLN A 247 -30.33 -17.30 7.16
N GLY A 248 -30.00 -17.08 5.89
CA GLY A 248 -30.80 -16.26 4.97
C GLY A 248 -30.71 -14.76 5.29
N GLY A 249 -31.18 -13.93 4.35
CA GLY A 249 -31.16 -12.47 4.49
C GLY A 249 -29.89 -11.77 3.99
N PHE A 250 -28.88 -12.54 3.55
CA PHE A 250 -27.75 -12.01 2.79
C PHE A 250 -28.04 -12.05 1.29
N THR A 251 -27.48 -11.09 0.56
CA THR A 251 -27.57 -11.03 -0.91
C THR A 251 -26.54 -11.97 -1.54
N GLN A 252 -26.83 -12.48 -2.74
CA GLN A 252 -25.89 -13.35 -3.47
C GLN A 252 -24.46 -12.79 -3.59
N PRO A 253 -24.21 -11.48 -3.84
CA PRO A 253 -22.84 -10.95 -3.89
C PRO A 253 -22.07 -11.12 -2.57
N VAL A 254 -22.74 -11.02 -1.42
CA VAL A 254 -22.12 -11.20 -0.10
C VAL A 254 -21.68 -12.65 0.07
N GLU A 255 -22.58 -13.59 -0.20
CA GLU A 255 -22.29 -15.03 -0.13
C GLU A 255 -21.16 -15.43 -1.08
N GLN A 256 -21.15 -14.86 -2.28
CA GLN A 256 -20.13 -15.09 -3.29
C GLN A 256 -18.75 -14.60 -2.86
N ILE A 257 -18.65 -13.39 -2.28
CA ILE A 257 -17.38 -12.88 -1.72
C ILE A 257 -16.84 -13.85 -0.65
N VAL A 258 -17.69 -14.28 0.28
CA VAL A 258 -17.29 -15.21 1.35
C VAL A 258 -16.82 -16.55 0.76
N ALA A 259 -17.48 -17.07 -0.28
CA ALA A 259 -17.12 -18.33 -0.91
C ALA A 259 -15.81 -18.28 -1.74
N GLU A 260 -15.47 -17.12 -2.29
CA GLU A 260 -14.48 -16.99 -3.37
C GLU A 260 -13.25 -16.14 -3.01
N HIS A 261 -13.16 -15.53 -1.83
CA HIS A 261 -12.08 -14.57 -1.50
C HIS A 261 -10.65 -15.15 -1.55
N HIS A 262 -10.48 -16.47 -1.61
CA HIS A 262 -9.19 -17.13 -1.85
C HIS A 262 -9.07 -17.78 -3.25
N ALA A 263 -10.04 -17.58 -4.14
CA ALA A 263 -10.08 -18.15 -5.49
C ALA A 263 -9.26 -17.31 -6.47
N TYR A 264 -7.94 -17.51 -6.47
CA TYR A 264 -7.01 -16.77 -7.34
C TYR A 264 -7.35 -16.86 -8.84
N LEU A 265 -7.04 -15.78 -9.58
CA LEU A 265 -7.38 -15.67 -11.00
C LEU A 265 -6.60 -16.65 -11.90
N ASN A 266 -5.44 -17.14 -11.45
CA ASN A 266 -4.66 -18.17 -12.13
C ASN A 266 -5.09 -19.60 -11.75
N GLY A 267 -6.12 -19.76 -10.91
CA GLY A 267 -6.64 -21.06 -10.47
C GLY A 267 -5.81 -21.76 -9.40
N SER A 268 -4.72 -21.15 -8.90
CA SER A 268 -3.88 -21.76 -7.85
C SER A 268 -4.42 -21.57 -6.43
N GLY A 269 -5.61 -20.97 -6.29
CA GLY A 269 -6.26 -20.67 -5.02
C GLY A 269 -7.24 -21.76 -4.57
N PHE A 270 -8.11 -21.41 -3.63
CA PHE A 270 -9.16 -22.30 -3.14
C PHE A 270 -10.46 -21.53 -2.83
N PRO A 271 -11.64 -22.17 -2.96
CA PRO A 271 -11.85 -23.52 -3.48
C PRO A 271 -11.60 -23.61 -5.00
N ALA A 272 -11.01 -24.73 -5.45
CA ALA A 272 -10.54 -24.90 -6.84
C ALA A 272 -11.64 -24.78 -7.91
N GLU A 273 -12.91 -24.89 -7.51
CA GLU A 273 -14.08 -24.83 -8.38
C GLU A 273 -14.46 -23.39 -8.82
N THR A 274 -13.89 -22.35 -8.21
CA THR A 274 -14.37 -20.94 -8.34
C THR A 274 -13.32 -19.94 -8.85
N GLY A 275 -12.17 -20.41 -9.33
CA GLY A 275 -11.07 -19.54 -9.76
C GLY A 275 -11.23 -18.92 -11.15
N GLY A 276 -10.45 -17.87 -11.42
CA GLY A 276 -10.28 -17.30 -12.75
C GLY A 276 -11.41 -16.37 -13.19
N ALA A 277 -11.99 -16.66 -14.36
CA ALA A 277 -13.03 -15.81 -14.95
C ALA A 277 -14.33 -15.80 -14.15
N PHE A 278 -14.53 -16.77 -13.26
CA PHE A 278 -15.76 -16.93 -12.47
C PHE A 278 -15.79 -16.07 -11.20
N THR A 279 -14.63 -15.65 -10.70
CA THR A 279 -14.52 -14.80 -9.51
C THR A 279 -15.15 -13.43 -9.77
N SER A 280 -16.11 -13.03 -8.94
CA SER A 280 -16.82 -11.76 -9.14
C SER A 280 -15.91 -10.54 -9.03
N ASP A 281 -16.26 -9.44 -9.69
CA ASP A 281 -15.45 -8.21 -9.60
C ASP A 281 -15.40 -7.63 -8.18
N MET A 282 -16.47 -7.80 -7.38
CA MET A 282 -16.46 -7.43 -5.96
C MET A 282 -15.50 -8.32 -5.16
N THR A 283 -15.53 -9.64 -5.40
CA THR A 283 -14.58 -10.59 -4.78
C THR A 283 -13.14 -10.17 -5.11
N ARG A 284 -12.84 -9.79 -6.35
CA ARG A 284 -11.49 -9.34 -6.75
C ARG A 284 -11.01 -8.11 -5.98
N ILE A 285 -11.92 -7.18 -5.62
CA ILE A 285 -11.59 -6.04 -4.76
C ILE A 285 -11.25 -6.54 -3.35
N VAL A 286 -12.07 -7.43 -2.79
CA VAL A 286 -11.85 -8.00 -1.45
C VAL A 286 -10.55 -8.78 -1.39
N MET A 287 -10.22 -9.60 -2.39
CA MET A 287 -8.95 -10.33 -2.48
C MET A 287 -7.72 -9.42 -2.40
N VAL A 288 -7.76 -8.26 -3.05
CA VAL A 288 -6.66 -7.28 -3.03
C VAL A 288 -6.55 -6.64 -1.64
N ALA A 289 -7.68 -6.27 -1.04
CA ALA A 289 -7.73 -5.65 0.28
C ALA A 289 -7.30 -6.62 1.39
N ASP A 290 -7.82 -7.84 1.36
CA ASP A 290 -7.51 -8.96 2.25
C ASP A 290 -6.01 -9.26 2.23
N ARG A 291 -5.48 -9.55 1.03
CA ARG A 291 -4.06 -9.85 0.87
C ARG A 291 -3.17 -8.72 1.35
N TYR A 292 -3.56 -7.47 1.11
CA TYR A 292 -2.79 -6.34 1.63
C TYR A 292 -2.75 -6.34 3.16
N ASP A 293 -3.87 -6.62 3.84
CA ASP A 293 -3.93 -6.71 5.30
C ASP A 293 -3.12 -7.88 5.87
N GLU A 294 -3.21 -9.06 5.25
CA GLU A 294 -2.41 -10.24 5.60
C GLU A 294 -0.91 -9.95 5.54
N LEU A 295 -0.45 -9.32 4.46
CA LEU A 295 0.95 -8.95 4.30
C LEU A 295 1.40 -7.94 5.36
N MET A 296 0.51 -7.01 5.73
CA MET A 296 0.79 -5.98 6.72
C MET A 296 0.85 -6.50 8.16
N THR A 297 0.03 -7.50 8.50
CA THR A 297 -0.17 -7.95 9.89
C THR A 297 0.36 -9.34 10.19
N GLY A 298 0.71 -10.09 9.14
CA GLY A 298 1.04 -11.50 9.27
C GLY A 298 -0.15 -12.41 9.55
N PHE A 299 -1.39 -11.89 9.47
CA PHE A 299 -2.59 -12.72 9.53
C PHE A 299 -2.46 -13.89 8.53
N GLY A 300 -2.82 -15.11 8.95
CA GLY A 300 -2.55 -16.32 8.16
C GLY A 300 -1.16 -16.95 8.36
N GLY A 301 -0.28 -16.38 9.19
CA GLY A 301 1.00 -16.99 9.60
C GLY A 301 2.25 -16.49 8.86
N ALA A 302 2.15 -15.40 8.10
CA ALA A 302 3.29 -14.76 7.46
C ALA A 302 4.02 -13.79 8.40
N SER A 303 5.29 -13.47 8.13
CA SER A 303 5.94 -12.35 8.81
C SER A 303 5.39 -11.02 8.29
N PRO A 304 4.98 -10.10 9.17
CA PRO A 304 4.49 -8.78 8.77
C PRO A 304 5.51 -8.02 7.91
N LEU A 305 5.01 -7.32 6.90
CA LEU A 305 5.77 -6.47 6.00
C LEU A 305 5.43 -4.99 6.23
N THR A 306 6.35 -4.10 5.83
CA THR A 306 6.06 -2.66 5.79
C THR A 306 5.08 -2.34 4.64
N PRO A 307 4.34 -1.20 4.68
CA PRO A 307 3.39 -0.84 3.61
C PRO A 307 3.98 -0.90 2.20
N HIS A 308 5.21 -0.39 2.05
CA HIS A 308 5.93 -0.45 0.77
C HIS A 308 6.22 -1.89 0.33
N GLN A 309 6.68 -2.75 1.24
CA GLN A 309 6.96 -4.15 0.95
C GLN A 309 5.68 -4.93 0.64
N SER A 310 4.57 -4.64 1.33
CA SER A 310 3.25 -5.23 1.07
C SER A 310 2.76 -4.89 -0.34
N LEU A 311 2.84 -3.62 -0.76
CA LEU A 311 2.50 -3.21 -2.13
C LEU A 311 3.40 -3.87 -3.17
N GLN A 312 4.72 -3.96 -2.90
CA GLN A 312 5.67 -4.63 -3.79
C GLN A 312 5.31 -6.11 -3.96
N ARG A 313 5.01 -6.80 -2.86
CA ARG A 313 4.64 -8.22 -2.86
C ARG A 313 3.30 -8.45 -3.57
N LEU A 314 2.30 -7.62 -3.29
CA LEU A 314 0.99 -7.66 -3.93
C LEU A 314 1.11 -7.47 -5.45
N TYR A 315 1.95 -6.54 -5.90
CA TYR A 315 2.23 -6.36 -7.33
C TYR A 315 2.90 -7.60 -7.94
N GLN A 316 3.89 -8.19 -7.26
CA GLN A 316 4.54 -9.43 -7.73
C GLN A 316 3.53 -10.57 -7.89
N GLU A 317 2.66 -10.77 -6.91
CA GLU A 317 1.60 -11.79 -6.95
C GLU A 317 0.55 -11.48 -8.04
N GLY A 318 0.30 -10.21 -8.33
CA GLY A 318 -0.49 -9.79 -9.49
C GLY A 318 0.14 -10.20 -10.83
N GLN A 319 1.47 -10.10 -10.96
CA GLN A 319 2.19 -10.56 -12.15
C GLN A 319 2.22 -12.09 -12.30
N GLU A 320 2.07 -12.82 -11.20
CA GLU A 320 1.84 -14.28 -11.19
C GLU A 320 0.40 -14.66 -11.59
N GLY A 321 -0.46 -13.65 -11.83
CA GLY A 321 -1.86 -13.83 -12.22
C GLY A 321 -2.78 -14.17 -11.06
N LYS A 322 -2.40 -13.95 -9.79
CA LYS A 322 -3.29 -14.25 -8.66
C LYS A 322 -4.43 -13.25 -8.49
N TYR A 323 -4.14 -11.98 -8.79
CA TYR A 323 -5.03 -10.84 -8.56
C TYR A 323 -5.17 -9.98 -9.82
N ASP A 324 -6.22 -9.17 -9.90
CA ASP A 324 -6.41 -8.22 -11.00
C ASP A 324 -5.40 -7.07 -10.87
N THR A 325 -4.47 -6.98 -11.82
CA THR A 325 -3.41 -5.97 -11.83
C THR A 325 -3.94 -4.55 -11.98
N ARG A 326 -5.13 -4.36 -12.55
CA ARG A 326 -5.80 -3.04 -12.62
C ARG A 326 -6.23 -2.58 -11.24
N LEU A 327 -6.78 -3.48 -10.42
CA LEU A 327 -7.19 -3.19 -9.05
C LEU A 327 -5.96 -2.91 -8.16
N ILE A 328 -4.88 -3.68 -8.31
CA ILE A 328 -3.62 -3.38 -7.60
C ILE A 328 -3.09 -2.01 -8.00
N SER A 329 -3.07 -1.69 -9.30
CA SER A 329 -2.60 -0.39 -9.79
C SER A 329 -3.46 0.76 -9.27
N LEU A 330 -4.77 0.57 -9.21
CA LEU A 330 -5.70 1.53 -8.65
C LEU A 330 -5.47 1.71 -7.14
N PHE A 331 -5.31 0.61 -6.39
CA PHE A 331 -4.99 0.65 -4.97
C PHE A 331 -3.70 1.43 -4.71
N VAL A 332 -2.62 1.15 -5.45
CA VAL A 332 -1.35 1.89 -5.36
C VAL A 332 -1.51 3.37 -5.74
N LYS A 333 -2.36 3.69 -6.71
CA LYS A 333 -2.62 5.07 -7.14
C LYS A 333 -3.35 5.87 -6.05
N VAL A 334 -4.32 5.26 -5.36
CA VAL A 334 -5.10 5.89 -4.28
C VAL A 334 -4.27 6.01 -3.02
N MET A 335 -3.57 4.94 -2.63
CA MET A 335 -2.83 4.92 -1.37
C MET A 335 -1.45 5.55 -1.47
N GLY A 336 -0.87 5.62 -2.67
CA GLY A 336 0.51 6.02 -2.89
C GLY A 336 1.50 4.91 -2.54
N ILE A 337 2.71 5.00 -3.09
CA ILE A 337 3.84 4.10 -2.71
C ILE A 337 4.28 4.40 -1.28
N TYR A 338 4.26 5.69 -0.92
CA TYR A 338 4.42 6.19 0.43
C TYR A 338 3.11 6.88 0.80
N PRO A 339 2.24 6.22 1.56
CA PRO A 339 0.95 6.78 1.92
C PRO A 339 1.09 8.10 2.68
N VAL A 340 0.10 8.99 2.52
CA VAL A 340 -0.01 10.21 3.33
C VAL A 340 0.09 9.82 4.81
N TYR A 341 0.64 10.69 5.65
CA TYR A 341 0.98 10.44 7.05
C TYR A 341 2.14 9.48 7.31
N SER A 342 2.73 8.85 6.29
CA SER A 342 3.93 8.02 6.49
C SER A 342 5.07 8.87 7.05
N TYR A 343 5.68 8.39 8.13
CA TYR A 343 6.90 8.97 8.68
C TYR A 343 8.12 8.39 7.96
N VAL A 344 8.94 9.25 7.36
CA VAL A 344 10.02 8.84 6.45
C VAL A 344 11.34 9.53 6.79
N ALA A 345 12.44 8.81 6.59
CA ALA A 345 13.78 9.41 6.52
C ALA A 345 14.11 9.75 5.06
N LEU A 346 14.67 10.94 4.85
CA LEU A 346 15.16 11.39 3.57
C LEU A 346 16.63 10.98 3.36
N THR A 347 17.13 11.05 2.12
CA THR A 347 18.56 10.75 1.84
C THR A 347 19.54 11.69 2.49
N THR A 348 19.10 12.89 2.82
CA THR A 348 19.84 13.93 3.54
C THR A 348 19.97 13.61 5.03
N GLY A 349 19.25 12.61 5.55
CA GLY A 349 19.17 12.31 6.99
C GLY A 349 17.98 12.95 7.70
N GLU A 350 17.38 13.99 7.09
CA GLU A 350 16.17 14.65 7.58
C GLU A 350 15.01 13.67 7.76
N ARG A 351 14.10 14.00 8.68
CA ARG A 351 12.87 13.23 8.89
C ARG A 351 11.67 14.07 8.47
N ALA A 352 10.72 13.43 7.81
CA ALA A 352 9.58 14.10 7.21
C ALA A 352 8.31 13.25 7.29
N ILE A 353 7.18 13.91 7.08
CA ILE A 353 5.88 13.26 6.95
C ILE A 353 5.39 13.46 5.53
N VAL A 354 4.86 12.40 4.92
CA VAL A 354 4.21 12.50 3.62
C VAL A 354 2.91 13.27 3.77
N SER A 355 2.79 14.42 3.09
CA SER A 355 1.62 15.30 3.20
C SER A 355 0.69 15.18 2.00
N VAL A 356 1.23 14.96 0.80
CA VAL A 356 0.41 14.83 -0.43
C VAL A 356 1.03 13.79 -1.36
N ILE A 357 0.19 12.91 -1.93
CA ILE A 357 0.60 12.00 -2.99
C ILE A 357 0.71 12.78 -4.30
N ASN A 358 1.79 12.57 -5.06
CA ASN A 358 1.91 13.11 -6.40
C ASN A 358 1.39 12.09 -7.44
N PRO A 359 0.21 12.30 -8.06
CA PRO A 359 -0.38 11.30 -8.97
C PRO A 359 0.48 11.01 -10.21
N GLY A 360 1.29 11.98 -10.64
CA GLY A 360 2.20 11.82 -11.79
C GLY A 360 3.52 11.13 -11.43
N LYS A 361 3.92 11.16 -10.15
CA LYS A 361 5.17 10.56 -9.65
C LYS A 361 4.98 10.00 -8.25
N LEU A 362 4.34 8.83 -8.13
CA LEU A 362 3.97 8.22 -6.84
C LEU A 362 5.14 7.96 -5.86
N HIS A 363 6.37 7.88 -6.36
CA HIS A 363 7.59 7.71 -5.55
C HIS A 363 8.23 9.03 -5.10
N GLN A 364 7.65 10.17 -5.51
CA GLN A 364 8.08 11.53 -5.21
C GLN A 364 6.90 12.36 -4.69
N PRO A 365 6.38 12.04 -3.50
CA PRO A 365 5.30 12.81 -2.89
C PRO A 365 5.79 14.18 -2.39
N ILE A 366 4.85 15.03 -1.98
CA ILE A 366 5.15 16.23 -1.21
C ILE A 366 5.26 15.83 0.26
N VAL A 367 6.35 16.24 0.90
CA VAL A 367 6.65 15.94 2.30
C VAL A 367 6.79 17.21 3.12
N THR A 368 6.41 17.14 4.39
CA THR A 368 6.70 18.19 5.37
C THR A 368 7.83 17.70 6.28
N ILE A 369 8.99 18.34 6.18
CA ILE A 369 10.18 18.03 6.96
C ILE A 369 10.00 18.57 8.37
N THR A 370 10.13 17.67 9.35
CA THR A 370 9.92 17.96 10.76
C THR A 370 11.22 17.99 11.55
N HIS A 371 12.25 17.26 11.11
CA HIS A 371 13.55 17.24 11.78
C HIS A 371 14.70 17.31 10.80
N ASP A 372 15.80 17.89 11.25
CA ASP A 372 17.05 18.01 10.52
C ASP A 372 17.83 16.67 10.46
N PRO A 373 19.00 16.61 9.79
CA PRO A 373 19.80 15.39 9.70
C PRO A 373 20.36 14.84 11.03
N ILE A 374 20.51 15.68 12.06
CA ILE A 374 21.01 15.25 13.38
C ILE A 374 19.86 14.85 14.32
N GLY A 375 18.61 15.11 13.91
CA GLY A 375 17.40 14.68 14.60
C GLY A 375 16.73 15.77 15.42
N GLU A 376 17.19 17.02 15.33
CA GLU A 376 16.58 18.16 16.01
C GLU A 376 15.33 18.64 15.25
N PRO A 377 14.25 19.00 15.96
CA PRO A 377 13.03 19.45 15.32
C PRO A 377 13.20 20.85 14.69
N TYR A 378 12.65 21.05 13.50
CA TYR A 378 12.53 22.38 12.92
C TYR A 378 11.44 23.19 13.63
N ILE A 379 11.75 24.44 14.00
CA ILE A 379 10.77 25.39 14.56
C ILE A 379 9.64 25.66 13.55
N VAL A 380 10.01 25.78 12.27
CA VAL A 380 9.08 25.92 11.16
C VAL A 380 9.30 24.76 10.18
N PRO A 381 8.36 23.81 10.08
CA PRO A 381 8.47 22.69 9.16
C PRO A 381 8.60 23.14 7.71
N LEU A 382 9.43 22.43 6.94
CA LEU A 382 9.69 22.77 5.54
C LEU A 382 8.90 21.85 4.61
N VAL A 383 8.03 22.42 3.79
CA VAL A 383 7.29 21.66 2.76
C VAL A 383 8.14 21.54 1.50
N ILE A 384 8.38 20.31 1.06
CA ILE A 384 9.19 20.01 -0.12
C ILE A 384 8.42 19.09 -1.07
N ASP A 385 8.28 19.51 -2.32
CA ASP A 385 7.87 18.65 -3.42
C ASP A 385 9.06 17.83 -3.92
N LEU A 386 9.08 16.52 -3.60
CA LEU A 386 10.18 15.65 -4.01
C LEU A 386 10.25 15.48 -5.54
N ALA A 387 9.19 15.81 -6.28
CA ALA A 387 9.15 15.73 -7.74
C ALA A 387 9.74 16.96 -8.44
N ASN A 388 9.73 18.12 -7.76
CA ASN A 388 10.09 19.43 -8.29
C ASN A 388 10.95 20.19 -7.27
N GLN A 389 12.20 19.74 -7.12
CA GLN A 389 13.13 20.31 -6.15
C GLN A 389 14.00 21.38 -6.79
N ASP A 390 14.37 22.40 -6.01
CA ASP A 390 15.37 23.39 -6.40
C ASP A 390 16.71 22.70 -6.70
N ALA A 391 17.27 22.98 -7.88
CA ALA A 391 18.54 22.45 -8.32
C ALA A 391 19.74 22.91 -7.45
N GLN A 392 19.59 24.03 -6.73
CA GLN A 392 20.60 24.54 -5.81
C GLN A 392 20.49 23.94 -4.41
N ALA A 393 19.35 23.30 -4.07
CA ALA A 393 19.15 22.64 -2.78
C ALA A 393 19.70 21.20 -2.77
N PRO A 394 20.01 20.63 -1.59
CA PRO A 394 20.37 19.22 -1.50
C PRO A 394 19.27 18.33 -2.07
N ALA A 395 19.65 17.40 -2.95
CA ALA A 395 18.71 16.47 -3.56
C ALA A 395 18.12 15.52 -2.50
N ARG A 396 16.82 15.65 -2.28
CA ARG A 396 16.04 14.83 -1.35
C ARG A 396 15.28 13.73 -2.07
N GLY A 397 14.90 12.75 -1.29
CA GLY A 397 13.96 11.72 -1.64
C GLY A 397 13.79 10.81 -0.45
N ILE A 398 12.88 9.86 -0.52
CA ILE A 398 12.65 8.93 0.58
C ILE A 398 13.76 7.86 0.58
N ARG A 399 14.34 7.59 1.75
CA ARG A 399 15.35 6.55 2.00
C ARG A 399 14.73 5.34 2.68
N SER A 400 13.89 5.57 3.69
CA SER A 400 13.21 4.53 4.47
C SER A 400 11.94 5.08 5.10
N VAL A 401 10.95 4.21 5.30
CA VAL A 401 9.80 4.46 6.18
C VAL A 401 10.24 4.12 7.60
N LEU A 402 9.98 5.02 8.56
CA LEU A 402 10.48 4.95 9.94
C LEU A 402 9.50 4.31 10.92
N GLY A 403 8.29 3.94 10.47
CA GLY A 403 7.25 3.33 11.29
C GLY A 403 6.17 4.32 11.71
N THR A 404 5.77 4.28 12.99
CA THR A 404 4.77 5.18 13.56
C THR A 404 5.31 6.59 13.71
N ILE A 405 4.42 7.56 13.52
CA ILE A 405 4.74 8.97 13.76
C ILE A 405 5.07 9.13 15.26
N PRO A 406 6.21 9.73 15.65
CA PRO A 406 6.57 9.95 17.05
C PRO A 406 5.49 10.73 17.80
N GLU A 407 5.26 10.43 19.09
CA GLU A 407 4.30 11.19 19.92
C GLU A 407 4.61 12.70 20.00
N GLU A 408 5.88 13.05 19.82
CA GLU A 408 6.40 14.41 19.74
C GLU A 408 5.69 15.24 18.65
N PHE A 409 5.24 14.58 17.57
CA PHE A 409 4.41 15.18 16.53
C PHE A 409 3.04 15.66 17.06
N ALA A 410 2.44 14.93 17.98
CA ALA A 410 1.17 15.35 18.58
C ALA A 410 1.39 16.53 19.55
N ARG A 411 2.54 16.60 20.23
CA ARG A 411 2.79 17.64 21.26
C ARG A 411 3.31 18.96 20.68
N ALA A 412 4.07 18.94 19.59
CA ALA A 412 4.76 20.12 19.08
C ALA A 412 3.91 21.04 18.19
N TYR A 413 2.75 20.57 17.70
CA TYR A 413 1.91 21.29 16.74
C TYR A 413 0.45 21.46 17.20
N HIS A 414 0.20 21.33 18.52
CA HIS A 414 -1.06 21.70 19.19
C HIS A 414 -0.99 23.08 19.82
#